data_AF-A0A372R6L6-F1
#
_entry.id   AF-A0A372R6L6-F1
#
_cell.length_a   1.000
_cell.length_b   1.000
_cell.length_c   1.000
_cell.angle_alpha   90.00
_cell.angle_beta   90.00
_cell.angle_gamma   90.00
#
_symmetry.space_group_name_H-M   'P 1'
#
loop_
_entity.id
_entity.type
_entity.pdbx_description
1 polymer ?
#
loop_
_entity_poly.entity_id
_entity_poly.type
_entity_poly.pdbx_seq_one_letter_code
_entity_poly.pdbx_strand_id
1 'polypeptide(L)'
;MDNNEIPLINVPYPPELSVEEILSRRSDERLRSKAPNQYFIYRMAYIKQLRKIIGENISMTRISPYISFSWSKEPLEVKETYKRLSDQAENQLKEIRKTNTLVIIHESLSSPPPPPPSPPTNNNIIYEPTFFYPYFDYYYYYYDYYNNCYYFY
;
A
#
# COMPACT_ATOMS: atom_id res chain seq x y z
N MET A 1 4.62 -11.83 -33.06
CA MET A 1 4.23 -12.59 -31.86
C MET A 1 3.05 -11.86 -31.26
N ASP A 2 1.95 -12.55 -30.96
CA ASP A 2 0.74 -11.91 -30.47
C ASP A 2 0.97 -11.32 -29.08
N ASN A 3 1.03 -9.98 -29.00
CA ASN A 3 1.32 -9.20 -27.78
C ASN A 3 0.17 -9.21 -26.74
N ASN A 4 -0.71 -10.21 -26.77
CA ASN A 4 -1.97 -10.21 -26.02
C ASN A 4 -2.16 -11.40 -25.09
N GLU A 5 -1.32 -12.43 -25.14
CA GLU A 5 -1.43 -13.57 -24.24
C GLU A 5 -0.53 -13.39 -23.03
N ILE A 6 -1.14 -13.22 -21.85
CA ILE A 6 -0.41 -13.27 -20.58
C ILE A 6 -0.11 -14.75 -20.29
N PRO A 7 1.17 -15.12 -20.06
CA PRO A 7 1.53 -16.50 -19.78
C PRO A 7 0.79 -16.97 -18.52
N LEU A 8 0.44 -18.26 -18.48
CA LEU A 8 -0.13 -18.86 -17.29
C LEU A 8 0.89 -18.76 -16.14
N ILE A 9 0.53 -18.02 -15.09
CA ILE A 9 1.40 -17.82 -13.93
C ILE A 9 0.92 -18.70 -12.79
N ASN A 10 1.82 -19.54 -12.31
CA ASN A 10 1.68 -20.17 -11.01
C ASN A 10 2.37 -19.28 -9.98
N VAL A 11 1.59 -18.71 -9.07
CA VAL A 11 2.14 -17.93 -7.96
C VAL A 11 2.86 -18.90 -7.03
N PRO A 12 4.13 -18.65 -6.67
CA PRO A 12 4.88 -19.57 -5.84
C PRO A 12 4.20 -19.76 -4.48
N TYR A 13 4.11 -21.01 -4.06
CA TYR A 13 3.68 -21.42 -2.73
C TYR A 13 4.79 -22.26 -2.07
N PRO A 14 5.27 -21.88 -0.86
CA PRO A 14 4.83 -20.76 -0.04
C PRO A 14 5.20 -19.39 -0.66
N PRO A 15 4.51 -18.30 -0.26
CA PRO A 15 4.80 -16.97 -0.79
C PRO A 15 6.24 -16.53 -0.47
N GLU A 16 7.02 -16.16 -1.49
CA GLU A 16 8.36 -15.56 -1.32
C GLU A 16 8.32 -14.10 -0.83
N LEU A 17 7.23 -13.68 -0.19
CA LEU A 17 6.99 -12.29 0.18
C LEU A 17 6.99 -12.17 1.71
N SER A 18 7.94 -11.42 2.25
CA SER A 18 8.03 -11.18 3.69
C SER A 18 7.17 -9.99 4.12
N VAL A 19 6.86 -9.89 5.41
CA VAL A 19 6.10 -8.77 5.97
C VAL A 19 6.87 -7.46 5.79
N GLU A 20 8.19 -7.52 5.94
CA GLU A 20 9.10 -6.39 5.76
C GLU A 20 9.08 -5.90 4.31
N GLU A 21 9.03 -6.82 3.33
CA GLU A 21 8.88 -6.47 1.91
C GLU A 21 7.51 -5.83 1.62
N ILE A 22 6.46 -6.20 2.36
CA ILE A 22 5.13 -5.57 2.25
C ILE A 22 5.17 -4.13 2.78
N LEU A 23 5.85 -3.92 3.90
CA LEU A 23 5.90 -2.62 4.58
C LEU A 23 6.90 -1.67 3.94
N SER A 24 8.05 -2.15 3.45
CA SER A 24 9.08 -1.32 2.81
C SER A 24 8.59 -0.60 1.55
N ARG A 25 7.57 -1.14 0.90
CA ARG A 25 6.92 -0.53 -0.27
C ARG A 25 5.93 0.57 0.08
N ARG A 26 5.75 0.90 1.37
CA ARG A 26 4.81 1.93 1.83
C ARG A 26 5.56 3.22 2.13
N SER A 27 4.96 4.34 1.75
CA SER A 27 5.39 5.66 2.22
C SER A 27 5.06 5.85 3.70
N ASP A 28 5.76 6.78 4.36
CA ASP A 28 5.57 7.09 5.78
C ASP A 28 4.13 7.47 6.13
N GLU A 29 3.45 8.19 5.23
CA GLU A 29 2.03 8.51 5.38
C GLU A 29 1.16 7.24 5.40
N ARG A 30 1.48 6.26 4.57
CA ARG A 30 0.72 5.01 4.44
C ARG A 30 1.05 3.99 5.52
N LEU A 31 2.11 4.19 6.30
CA LEU A 31 2.32 3.44 7.55
C LEU A 31 1.22 3.78 8.57
N ARG A 32 0.62 4.98 8.49
CA ARG A 32 -0.55 5.34 9.31
C ARG A 32 -1.84 4.68 8.81
N SER A 33 -1.90 4.23 7.56
CA SER A 33 -3.06 3.58 6.94
C SER A 33 -3.07 2.06 7.09
N LYS A 34 -4.24 1.44 6.92
CA LYS A 34 -4.46 -0.02 7.03
C LYS A 34 -3.53 -0.85 6.14
N ALA A 35 -3.14 -2.05 6.62
CA ALA A 35 -2.37 -3.05 5.89
C ALA A 35 -3.08 -3.49 4.60
N PRO A 36 -2.33 -4.00 3.60
CA PRO A 36 -2.94 -4.52 2.38
C PRO A 36 -3.64 -5.84 2.72
N ASN A 37 -4.84 -6.05 2.19
CA ASN A 37 -5.55 -7.30 2.40
C ASN A 37 -4.85 -8.48 1.69
N GLN A 38 -5.29 -9.70 1.99
CA GLN A 38 -4.77 -10.94 1.40
C GLN A 38 -4.71 -10.94 -0.13
N TYR A 39 -5.72 -10.36 -0.80
CA TYR A 39 -5.76 -10.27 -2.26
C TYR A 39 -4.70 -9.31 -2.82
N PHE A 40 -4.46 -8.18 -2.16
CA PHE A 40 -3.40 -7.26 -2.56
C PHE A 40 -2.01 -7.88 -2.40
N ILE A 41 -1.79 -8.62 -1.32
CA ILE A 41 -0.53 -9.33 -1.09
C ILE A 41 -0.34 -10.44 -2.15
N TYR A 42 -1.40 -11.19 -2.48
CA TYR A 42 -1.39 -12.16 -3.58
C TYR A 42 -1.03 -11.51 -4.92
N ARG A 43 -1.67 -10.37 -5.23
CA ARG A 43 -1.39 -9.59 -6.43
C ARG A 43 0.08 -9.15 -6.50
N MET A 44 0.70 -8.76 -5.38
CA MET A 44 2.13 -8.44 -5.35
C MET A 44 2.99 -9.64 -5.73
N ALA A 45 2.69 -10.82 -5.18
CA ALA A 45 3.42 -12.05 -5.50
C ALA A 45 3.25 -12.45 -6.97
N TYR A 46 2.03 -12.34 -7.50
CA TYR A 46 1.73 -12.59 -8.91
C TYR A 46 2.55 -11.69 -9.84
N ILE A 47 2.58 -10.39 -9.56
CA ILE A 47 3.34 -9.42 -10.36
C ILE A 47 4.84 -9.67 -10.24
N LYS A 48 5.34 -9.98 -9.04
CA LYS A 48 6.75 -10.34 -8.81
C LYS A 48 7.14 -11.53 -9.70
N GLN A 49 6.30 -12.56 -9.76
CA GLN A 49 6.53 -13.72 -10.62
C GLN A 49 6.43 -13.39 -12.11
N LEU A 50 5.42 -12.61 -12.51
CA LEU A 50 5.25 -12.17 -13.89
C LEU A 50 6.47 -11.40 -14.41
N ARG A 51 7.03 -10.51 -13.59
CA ARG A 51 8.23 -9.74 -13.92
C ARG A 51 9.45 -10.65 -14.12
N LYS A 52 9.59 -11.73 -13.36
CA LYS A 52 10.68 -12.71 -13.55
C LYS A 52 10.59 -13.42 -14.91
N ILE A 53 9.38 -13.63 -15.44
CA ILE A 53 9.16 -14.36 -16.70
C ILE A 53 9.30 -13.45 -17.91
N ILE A 54 8.68 -12.27 -17.88
CA ILE A 54 8.58 -11.37 -19.05
C ILE A 54 9.69 -10.32 -19.07
N GLY A 55 10.27 -9.98 -17.91
CA GLY A 55 11.30 -8.95 -17.80
C GLY A 55 10.78 -7.51 -17.93
N GLU A 56 9.55 -7.33 -18.41
CA GLU A 56 8.93 -6.02 -18.64
C GLU A 56 7.73 -5.75 -17.71
N ASN A 57 7.41 -4.46 -17.53
CA ASN A 57 6.26 -4.02 -16.75
C ASN A 57 4.99 -4.08 -17.61
N ILE A 58 3.99 -4.86 -17.16
CA ILE A 58 2.70 -4.95 -17.84
C ILE A 58 1.67 -4.03 -17.18
N SER A 59 0.89 -3.33 -18.01
CA SER A 59 -0.21 -2.48 -17.56
C SER A 59 -1.17 -3.21 -16.64
N MET A 60 -1.52 -2.56 -15.54
CA MET A 60 -2.40 -3.14 -14.54
C MET A 60 -3.77 -3.53 -15.06
N THR A 61 -4.32 -2.72 -15.96
CA THR A 61 -5.61 -2.97 -16.61
C THR A 61 -5.60 -4.28 -17.36
N ARG A 62 -4.45 -4.67 -17.93
CA ARG A 62 -4.29 -5.94 -18.64
C ARG A 62 -4.19 -7.13 -17.68
N ILE A 63 -3.45 -7.02 -16.59
CA ILE A 63 -3.17 -8.17 -15.70
C ILE A 63 -4.24 -8.40 -14.61
N SER A 64 -5.00 -7.37 -14.23
CA SER A 64 -5.97 -7.48 -13.12
C SER A 64 -7.03 -8.59 -13.31
N PRO A 65 -7.59 -8.82 -14.51
CA PRO A 65 -8.51 -9.92 -14.74
C PRO A 65 -7.86 -11.29 -14.48
N TYR A 66 -6.62 -11.49 -14.92
CA TYR A 66 -5.88 -12.74 -14.76
C TYR A 66 -5.57 -13.01 -13.28
N ILE A 67 -5.18 -11.98 -12.53
CA ILE A 67 -4.93 -12.08 -11.09
C ILE A 67 -6.21 -12.45 -10.35
N SER A 68 -7.32 -11.79 -10.67
CA SER A 68 -8.63 -12.07 -10.06
C SER A 68 -9.08 -13.51 -10.32
N PHE A 69 -8.90 -13.98 -11.56
CA PHE A 69 -9.21 -15.34 -11.96
C PHE A 69 -8.31 -16.39 -11.29
N SER A 70 -7.01 -16.11 -11.21
CA SER A 70 -6.06 -16.98 -10.53
C SER A 70 -6.40 -17.06 -9.03
N TRP A 71 -6.63 -15.92 -8.37
CA TRP A 71 -7.04 -15.85 -6.97
C TRP A 71 -8.34 -16.60 -6.68
N SER A 72 -9.33 -16.56 -7.58
CA SER A 72 -10.58 -17.29 -7.37
C SER A 72 -10.37 -18.80 -7.35
N LYS A 73 -9.43 -19.30 -8.15
CA LYS A 73 -9.04 -20.72 -8.25
C LYS A 73 -8.10 -21.21 -7.15
N GLU A 74 -7.41 -20.31 -6.44
CA GLU A 74 -6.49 -20.71 -5.38
C GLU A 74 -7.20 -21.49 -4.25
N PRO A 75 -6.55 -22.54 -3.72
CA PRO A 75 -7.08 -23.33 -2.62
C PRO A 75 -7.14 -22.50 -1.32
N LEU A 76 -7.96 -22.96 -0.37
CA LEU A 76 -8.20 -22.25 0.88
C LEU A 76 -6.92 -22.07 1.70
N GLU A 77 -6.02 -23.05 1.70
CA GLU A 77 -4.72 -23.00 2.39
C GLU A 77 -3.82 -21.86 1.90
N VAL A 78 -3.78 -21.62 0.58
CA VAL A 78 -3.04 -20.50 -0.01
C VAL A 78 -3.68 -19.19 0.43
N LYS A 79 -5.01 -19.07 0.33
CA LYS A 79 -5.74 -17.86 0.74
C LYS A 79 -5.52 -17.55 2.23
N GLU A 80 -5.53 -18.56 3.08
CA GLU A 80 -5.27 -18.42 4.51
C GLU A 80 -3.82 -17.99 4.79
N THR A 81 -2.85 -18.50 4.03
CA THR A 81 -1.45 -18.07 4.15
C THR A 81 -1.31 -16.57 3.86
N TYR A 82 -1.94 -16.07 2.79
CA TYR A 82 -1.98 -14.63 2.48
C TYR A 82 -2.76 -13.81 3.50
N LYS A 83 -3.80 -14.40 4.13
CA LYS A 83 -4.49 -13.78 5.26
C LYS A 83 -3.56 -13.58 6.45
N ARG A 84 -2.82 -14.63 6.84
CA ARG A 84 -1.84 -14.55 7.94
C ARG A 84 -0.78 -13.49 7.69
N LEU A 85 -0.28 -13.38 6.45
CA LEU A 85 0.65 -12.30 6.07
C LEU A 85 0.03 -10.90 6.21
N SER A 86 -1.24 -10.73 5.81
CA SER A 86 -1.99 -9.48 5.98
C SER A 86 -2.13 -9.10 7.46
N ASP A 87 -2.49 -10.07 8.29
CA ASP A 87 -2.66 -9.87 9.74
C ASP A 87 -1.32 -9.53 10.42
N GLN A 88 -0.24 -10.21 10.04
CA GLN A 88 1.11 -9.89 10.52
C GLN A 88 1.55 -8.48 10.14
N ALA A 89 1.30 -8.06 8.89
CA ALA A 89 1.58 -6.70 8.43
C ALA A 89 0.79 -5.65 9.20
N GLU A 90 -0.51 -5.90 9.47
CA GLU A 90 -1.33 -4.99 10.28
C GLU A 90 -0.82 -4.91 11.72
N ASN A 91 -0.40 -6.03 12.31
CA ASN A 91 0.14 -6.05 13.66
C ASN A 91 1.44 -5.24 13.75
N GLN A 92 2.38 -5.42 12.81
CA GLN A 92 3.60 -4.60 12.77
C GLN A 92 3.29 -3.11 12.61
N LEU A 93 2.33 -2.74 11.76
CA LEU A 93 1.90 -1.34 11.62
C LEU A 93 1.29 -0.77 12.90
N LYS A 94 0.51 -1.56 13.65
CA LYS A 94 -0.02 -1.12 14.95
C LYS A 94 1.09 -0.82 15.94
N GLU A 95 2.14 -1.65 16.00
CA GLU A 95 3.28 -1.39 16.87
C GLU A 95 4.06 -0.13 16.44
N ILE A 96 4.29 0.06 15.14
CA ILE A 96 4.90 1.29 14.61
C ILE A 96 4.08 2.54 14.98
N ARG A 97 2.75 2.48 14.88
CA ARG A 97 1.87 3.60 15.24
C ARG A 97 1.94 3.91 16.73
N LYS A 98 1.91 2.90 17.60
CA LYS A 98 2.05 3.08 19.06
C LYS A 98 3.38 3.76 19.40
N THR A 99 4.49 3.29 18.85
CA THR A 99 5.82 3.86 19.11
C THR A 99 5.91 5.31 18.65
N ASN A 100 5.42 5.64 17.45
CA ASN A 100 5.40 7.03 16.97
C ASN A 100 4.55 7.95 17.86
N THR A 101 3.39 7.49 18.34
CA THR A 101 2.58 8.27 19.29
C THR A 101 3.34 8.56 20.59
N LEU A 102 4.08 7.59 21.12
CA LEU A 102 4.88 7.77 22.33
C LEU A 102 6.01 8.80 22.14
N VAL A 103 6.66 8.80 20.97
CA VAL A 103 7.71 9.77 20.63
C VAL A 103 7.16 11.21 20.61
N ILE A 104 6.00 11.43 19.98
CA ILE A 104 5.36 12.75 19.92
C ILE A 104 5.02 13.27 21.33
N ILE A 105 4.52 12.39 22.22
CA ILE A 105 4.21 12.78 23.61
C ILE A 105 5.47 13.24 24.33
N HIS A 106 6.58 12.49 24.22
CA HIS A 106 7.84 12.85 24.85
C HIS A 106 8.40 14.19 24.33
N GLU A 107 8.29 14.45 23.03
CA GLU A 107 8.75 15.69 22.40
C GLU A 107 7.87 16.90 22.79
N SER A 108 6.54 16.72 22.84
CA SER A 108 5.61 17.79 23.23
C SER A 108 5.74 18.25 24.69
N LEU A 109 6.29 17.41 25.57
CA LEU A 109 6.57 17.76 26.97
C LEU A 109 7.83 18.62 27.13
N SER A 110 8.67 18.74 26.09
CA SER A 110 9.78 19.68 26.03
C SER A 110 9.30 20.98 25.36
N SER A 111 8.48 21.77 26.05
CA SER A 111 8.00 23.06 25.53
C SER A 111 9.16 24.07 25.34
N PRO A 112 9.26 24.76 24.18
CA PRO A 112 10.02 26.00 24.06
C PRO A 112 9.29 27.15 24.80
N PRO A 113 9.99 28.22 25.23
CA PRO A 113 9.35 29.36 25.89
C PRO A 113 8.33 30.06 24.97
N PRO A 114 7.29 30.69 25.54
CA PRO A 114 6.17 31.23 24.75
C PRO A 114 6.62 32.38 23.81
N PRO A 115 6.09 32.45 22.59
CA PRO A 115 6.36 33.56 21.68
C PRO A 115 5.60 34.84 22.09
N PRO A 116 6.12 36.04 21.74
CA PRO A 116 5.43 37.31 22.01
C PRO A 116 4.17 37.49 21.14
N PRO A 117 3.17 38.26 21.60
CA PRO A 117 1.89 38.41 20.91
C PRO A 117 2.04 39.16 19.58
N SER A 118 1.45 38.64 18.51
CA SER A 118 1.37 39.28 17.19
C SER A 118 -0.03 39.83 16.88
N PRO A 119 -0.18 40.87 16.03
CA PRO A 119 -1.42 41.66 15.84
C PRO A 119 -2.45 40.97 14.93
N PRO A 120 -3.72 41.44 14.92
CA PRO A 120 -4.81 40.77 14.21
C PRO A 120 -4.74 41.04 12.70
N THR A 121 -4.83 39.98 11.88
CA THR A 121 -5.06 40.10 10.43
C THR A 121 -6.30 39.30 10.04
N ASN A 122 -7.10 39.96 9.20
CA ASN A 122 -8.47 39.69 8.79
C ASN A 122 -8.54 38.54 7.76
N ASN A 123 -9.36 37.51 8.02
CA ASN A 123 -9.51 36.34 7.16
C ASN A 123 -10.95 36.27 6.59
N ASN A 124 -11.12 36.69 5.34
CA ASN A 124 -12.29 36.37 4.52
C ASN A 124 -11.84 35.52 3.32
N ILE A 125 -11.85 34.20 3.44
CA ILE A 125 -12.02 33.27 2.31
C ILE A 125 -12.82 32.06 2.82
N ILE A 126 -14.08 31.94 2.37
CA ILE A 126 -14.93 30.76 2.59
C ILE A 126 -14.68 29.78 1.45
N TYR A 127 -14.38 28.54 1.84
CA TYR A 127 -14.12 27.38 1.00
C TYR A 127 -15.40 26.86 0.33
N GLU A 128 -15.31 26.53 -0.96
CA GLU A 128 -16.33 25.76 -1.69
C GLU A 128 -16.20 24.26 -1.33
N PRO A 129 -17.30 23.54 -1.04
CA PRO A 129 -17.24 22.15 -0.59
C PRO A 129 -17.01 21.21 -1.79
N THR A 130 -15.81 20.66 -1.88
CA THR A 130 -15.48 19.59 -2.82
C THR A 130 -16.18 18.31 -2.38
N PHE A 131 -17.18 17.87 -3.14
CA PHE A 131 -17.86 16.58 -2.93
C PHE A 131 -16.85 15.43 -3.07
N PHE A 132 -16.51 14.82 -1.93
CA PHE A 132 -15.58 13.69 -1.82
C PHE A 132 -16.24 12.42 -2.36
N TYR A 133 -16.01 12.09 -3.63
CA TYR A 133 -16.40 10.81 -4.21
C TYR A 133 -15.32 9.75 -3.90
N PRO A 134 -15.63 8.63 -3.23
CA PRO A 134 -14.65 7.62 -2.81
C PRO A 134 -14.00 6.82 -3.96
N TYR A 135 -14.32 7.15 -5.21
CA TYR A 135 -13.77 6.49 -6.40
C TYR A 135 -12.36 6.99 -6.76
N PHE A 136 -12.03 8.25 -6.43
CA PHE A 136 -10.71 8.83 -6.75
C PHE A 136 -9.60 8.27 -5.85
N ASP A 137 -9.90 7.99 -4.58
CA ASP A 137 -8.95 7.36 -3.66
C ASP A 137 -8.46 5.99 -4.17
N TYR A 138 -9.31 5.22 -4.83
CA TYR A 138 -8.94 3.91 -5.38
C TYR A 138 -7.88 4.03 -6.50
N TYR A 139 -8.01 5.04 -7.36
CA TYR A 139 -7.07 5.29 -8.45
C TYR A 139 -5.74 5.87 -7.95
N TYR A 140 -5.76 6.83 -7.02
CA TYR A 140 -4.55 7.37 -6.41
C TYR A 140 -3.79 6.32 -5.59
N TYR A 141 -4.50 5.47 -4.84
CA TYR A 141 -3.90 4.36 -4.09
C TYR A 141 -3.18 3.36 -5.02
N TYR A 142 -3.69 3.18 -6.24
CA TYR A 142 -3.03 2.41 -7.29
C TYR A 142 -1.83 3.16 -7.88
N TYR A 143 -2.00 4.40 -8.34
CA TYR A 143 -0.94 5.16 -9.01
C TYR A 143 0.29 5.39 -8.12
N ASP A 144 0.11 5.77 -6.86
CA ASP A 144 1.23 6.05 -5.95
C ASP A 144 1.90 4.79 -5.39
N TYR A 145 1.19 3.67 -5.34
CA TYR A 145 1.80 2.37 -5.01
C TYR A 145 2.75 1.89 -6.11
N TYR A 146 2.44 2.17 -7.38
CA TYR A 146 3.34 1.87 -8.49
C TYR A 146 4.44 2.91 -8.66
N ASN A 147 4.22 4.19 -8.33
CA ASN A 147 5.29 5.19 -8.27
C ASN A 147 6.38 4.85 -7.25
N ASN A 148 6.03 4.29 -6.09
CA ASN A 148 7.04 3.80 -5.14
C ASN A 148 7.72 2.48 -5.59
N CYS A 149 7.14 1.75 -6.55
CA CYS A 149 7.82 0.64 -7.22
C CYS A 149 8.76 1.09 -8.35
N TYR A 150 8.76 2.38 -8.73
CA TYR A 150 9.61 2.95 -9.79
C TYR A 150 10.93 3.55 -9.26
N TYR A 151 11.20 3.50 -7.95
CA TYR A 151 12.40 4.13 -7.34
C TYR A 151 13.36 3.18 -6.61
N PHE A 152 13.32 1.87 -6.87
CA PHE A 152 14.35 0.96 -6.38
C PHE A 152 15.03 0.25 -7.56
N TYR A 153 16.24 0.77 -7.85
CA TYR A 153 17.33 0.36 -8.74
C TYR A 153 17.14 -0.87 -9.62
#